data_AF-A0A151HJR9-F1
#
_entry.id   AF-A0A151HJR9-F1
#
_cell.length_a   1.000
_cell.length_b   1.000
_cell.length_c   1.000
_cell.angle_alpha   90.00
_cell.angle_beta   90.00
_cell.angle_gamma   90.00
#
_symmetry.space_group_name_H-M   'P 1'
#
loop_
_entity.id
_entity.type
_entity.pdbx_description
1 polymer ?
#
loop_
_entity_poly.entity_id
_entity_poly.type
_entity_poly.pdbx_seq_one_letter_code
_entity_poly.pdbx_strand_id
1 'polypeptide(L)'
;KGDTGNVYISDAKGVRYSLSLPNNIRTSTGECEFDKVLSLEGVYLANFKDSVDSSASVDGGQQGDLEKLEEEIEEEAEGVQVDLEKKHKSVATRSRQEEVIRTVISFDKGGVWSYLKAPKVDSRGQKIDCPPDRCWLHLNGITRFSDFAPFYSVENAVGIIMGTGNVGSYLRPEKDEANTYLSRDGGVSWIEAHKGAFIYEMGDHGGLLVMADDTKKTNQVVFSWNEGQSWYDFELGAAPLFVDNIVIEPNASSVEFLLYGKREQDSAGVLFHLDFNALNQQQCKGIWAADSVSSDYETWSPSDGRAGGERCILGKHITYTRRKQTSECFNGRDFDRPKVSK
;
A
#
# COMPACT_ATOMS: atom_id res chain seq x y z
N LYS A 1 7.48 -13.21 22.88
CA LYS A 1 6.08 -13.42 22.40
C LYS A 1 6.15 -13.25 20.90
N GLY A 2 5.60 -14.18 20.11
CA GLY A 2 5.84 -14.20 18.67
C GLY A 2 5.27 -12.98 17.96
N ASP A 3 6.05 -12.40 17.04
CA ASP A 3 5.72 -11.22 16.24
C ASP A 3 4.75 -11.55 15.07
N THR A 4 4.11 -12.72 15.15
CA THR A 4 3.21 -13.27 14.14
C THR A 4 2.07 -14.06 14.75
N GLY A 5 1.00 -14.27 13.97
CA GLY A 5 0.16 -15.44 14.17
C GLY A 5 -0.75 -15.70 12.98
N ASN A 6 -1.68 -16.64 13.14
CA ASN A 6 -2.50 -17.10 12.03
C ASN A 6 -3.85 -16.39 11.94
N VAL A 7 -4.33 -16.20 10.71
CA VAL A 7 -5.70 -15.79 10.37
C VAL A 7 -6.52 -17.05 10.07
N TYR A 8 -7.70 -17.15 10.67
CA TYR A 8 -8.64 -18.25 10.44
C TYR A 8 -9.97 -17.70 9.92
N ILE A 9 -10.61 -18.43 9.02
CA ILE A 9 -11.96 -18.13 8.53
C ILE A 9 -12.93 -19.14 9.12
N SER A 10 -14.05 -18.63 9.62
CA SER A 10 -15.13 -19.46 10.14
C SER A 10 -16.10 -19.90 9.06
N ASP A 11 -16.86 -20.96 9.34
CA ASP A 11 -18.14 -21.18 8.66
C ASP A 11 -19.15 -20.05 8.95
N ALA A 12 -20.28 -20.05 8.25
CA ALA A 12 -21.32 -19.03 8.42
C ALA A 12 -21.94 -18.98 9.84
N LYS A 13 -21.69 -20.01 10.67
CA LYS A 13 -22.18 -20.09 12.06
C LYS A 13 -21.12 -19.67 13.08
N GLY A 14 -19.87 -19.43 12.67
CA GLY A 14 -18.78 -19.06 13.58
C GLY A 14 -18.25 -20.21 14.44
N VAL A 15 -18.47 -21.47 14.05
CA VAL A 15 -18.17 -22.65 14.90
C VAL A 15 -16.98 -23.45 14.36
N ARG A 16 -16.88 -23.61 13.04
CA ARG A 16 -15.77 -24.34 12.40
C ARG A 16 -14.80 -23.35 11.81
N TYR A 17 -13.54 -23.47 12.16
CA TYR A 17 -12.48 -22.58 11.69
C TYR A 17 -11.49 -23.35 10.81
N SER A 18 -11.08 -22.71 9.72
CA SER A 18 -10.04 -23.20 8.81
C SER A 18 -8.95 -22.16 8.67
N LEU A 19 -7.69 -22.60 8.57
CA LEU A 19 -6.54 -21.71 8.41
C LEU A 19 -6.65 -20.98 7.06
N SER A 20 -6.52 -19.67 7.07
CA SER A 20 -6.60 -18.81 5.88
C SER A 20 -5.22 -18.25 5.50
N LEU A 21 -4.55 -17.62 6.46
CA LEU A 21 -3.22 -17.03 6.25
C LEU A 21 -2.33 -17.34 7.46
N PRO A 22 -1.22 -18.09 7.29
CA PRO A 22 -0.26 -18.28 8.36
C PRO A 22 0.62 -17.04 8.55
N ASN A 23 1.24 -16.91 9.73
CA ASN A 23 2.32 -15.95 10.00
C ASN A 23 2.01 -14.46 9.72
N ASN A 24 0.74 -14.05 9.80
CA ASN A 24 0.35 -12.64 9.72
C ASN A 24 1.06 -11.83 10.82
N ILE A 25 1.62 -10.68 10.44
CA ILE A 25 2.43 -9.83 11.33
C ILE A 25 1.56 -9.24 12.44
N ARG A 26 2.09 -9.23 13.67
CA ARG A 26 1.42 -8.61 14.83
C ARG A 26 2.38 -7.83 15.70
N THR A 27 1.93 -6.72 16.25
CA THR A 27 2.66 -5.98 17.28
C THR A 27 2.35 -6.52 18.67
N SER A 28 3.23 -6.21 19.62
CA SER A 28 3.03 -6.54 21.04
C SER A 28 1.83 -5.80 21.67
N THR A 29 1.41 -4.69 21.06
CA THR A 29 0.24 -3.87 21.41
C THR A 29 -1.08 -4.43 20.86
N GLY A 30 -1.02 -5.44 20.00
CA GLY A 30 -2.20 -6.16 19.49
C GLY A 30 -2.66 -5.74 18.10
N GLU A 31 -1.97 -4.82 17.42
CA GLU A 31 -2.24 -4.51 16.02
C GLU A 31 -1.83 -5.70 15.15
N CYS A 32 -2.60 -5.95 14.10
CA CYS A 32 -2.35 -7.01 13.14
C CYS A 32 -2.28 -6.37 11.74
N GLU A 33 -1.32 -6.77 10.91
CA GLU A 33 -1.25 -6.29 9.52
C GLU A 33 -2.28 -7.03 8.64
N PHE A 34 -3.56 -6.78 8.90
CA PHE A 34 -4.69 -7.34 8.19
C PHE A 34 -5.78 -6.27 8.11
N ASP A 35 -6.09 -5.85 6.89
CA ASP A 35 -7.04 -4.76 6.68
C ASP A 35 -8.01 -5.09 5.56
N LYS A 36 -9.15 -4.41 5.62
CA LYS A 36 -10.24 -4.53 4.66
C LYS A 36 -10.11 -3.43 3.62
N VAL A 37 -10.36 -3.75 2.36
CA VAL A 37 -10.66 -2.72 1.37
C VAL A 37 -12.10 -2.28 1.59
N LEU A 38 -12.29 -1.11 2.22
CA LEU A 38 -13.58 -0.69 2.76
C LEU A 38 -14.67 -0.54 1.69
N SER A 39 -14.29 -0.18 0.45
CA SER A 39 -15.25 -0.03 -0.64
C SER A 39 -15.66 -1.34 -1.32
N LEU A 40 -15.01 -2.47 -1.01
CA LEU A 40 -15.22 -3.75 -1.68
C LEU A 40 -15.47 -4.89 -0.69
N GLU A 41 -16.65 -5.49 -0.77
CA GLU A 41 -16.98 -6.65 0.07
C GLU A 41 -16.04 -7.82 -0.21
N GLY A 42 -15.32 -8.24 0.82
CA GLY A 42 -14.54 -9.48 0.79
C GLY A 42 -13.14 -9.37 0.23
N VAL A 43 -12.68 -8.15 -0.02
CA VAL A 43 -11.30 -7.88 -0.42
C VAL A 43 -10.47 -7.50 0.80
N TYR A 44 -9.35 -8.18 1.00
CA TYR A 44 -8.47 -8.02 2.17
C TYR A 44 -7.02 -7.95 1.74
N LEU A 45 -6.25 -7.09 2.41
CA LEU A 45 -4.80 -7.00 2.29
C LEU A 45 -4.17 -7.43 3.61
N ALA A 46 -3.05 -8.13 3.52
CA ALA A 46 -2.32 -8.56 4.71
C ALA A 46 -0.82 -8.65 4.43
N ASN A 47 -0.03 -8.35 5.46
CA ASN A 47 1.39 -8.66 5.48
C ASN A 47 1.63 -9.90 6.34
N PHE A 48 2.54 -10.75 5.90
CA PHE A 48 2.90 -11.97 6.62
C PHE A 48 4.40 -12.18 6.57
N LYS A 49 4.92 -12.88 7.59
CA LYS A 49 6.30 -13.33 7.63
C LYS A 49 6.44 -14.58 6.78
N ASP A 50 7.10 -14.43 5.65
CA ASP A 50 7.36 -15.52 4.72
C ASP A 50 8.58 -16.32 5.21
N SER A 51 8.42 -17.64 5.28
CA SER A 51 9.54 -18.52 5.59
C SER A 51 10.33 -18.72 4.32
N VAL A 52 11.45 -18.04 4.18
CA VAL A 52 12.37 -18.25 3.06
C VAL A 52 12.88 -19.69 3.12
N ASP A 53 12.41 -20.55 2.22
CA ASP A 53 13.13 -21.78 1.92
C ASP A 53 14.51 -21.37 1.41
N SER A 54 15.56 -21.91 2.04
CA SER A 54 16.97 -21.55 1.82
C SER A 54 17.51 -21.95 0.44
N SER A 55 16.65 -22.13 -0.55
CA SER A 55 16.96 -22.58 -1.91
C SER A 55 17.12 -21.44 -2.92
N ALA A 56 16.82 -20.19 -2.55
CA ALA A 56 16.86 -19.04 -3.47
C ALA A 56 18.07 -18.10 -3.29
N SER A 57 19.07 -18.46 -2.46
CA SER A 57 20.33 -17.72 -2.39
C SER A 57 21.28 -18.16 -3.51
N VAL A 58 21.11 -17.58 -4.69
CA VAL A 58 22.19 -17.48 -5.68
C VAL A 58 22.20 -16.05 -6.21
N ASP A 59 22.96 -15.20 -5.55
CA ASP A 59 23.75 -14.20 -6.25
C ASP A 59 25.18 -14.34 -5.74
N GLY A 60 26.06 -14.79 -6.63
CA GLY A 60 27.41 -15.23 -6.32
C GLY A 60 28.39 -14.09 -6.52
N GLY A 61 29.21 -13.84 -5.50
CA GLY A 61 30.40 -13.00 -5.63
C GLY A 61 30.78 -12.36 -4.32
N GLN A 62 31.50 -13.11 -3.47
CA GLN A 62 32.44 -12.65 -2.42
C GLN A 62 32.62 -13.66 -1.26
N GLN A 63 32.06 -14.87 -1.34
CA GLN A 63 32.26 -15.88 -0.28
C GLN A 63 33.63 -16.58 -0.34
N GLY A 64 34.25 -16.67 -1.52
CA GLY A 64 35.46 -17.49 -1.75
C GLY A 64 36.79 -16.86 -1.29
N ASP A 65 36.81 -15.56 -1.00
CA ASP A 65 38.04 -14.86 -0.59
C ASP A 65 38.22 -14.81 0.94
N LEU A 66 37.15 -15.00 1.71
CA LEU A 66 37.20 -15.05 3.18
C LEU A 66 37.64 -16.43 3.70
N GLU A 67 37.20 -17.52 3.06
CA GLU A 67 37.56 -18.88 3.46
C GLU A 67 39.06 -19.17 3.27
N LYS A 68 39.71 -18.56 2.27
CA LYS A 68 41.17 -18.68 2.06
C LYS A 68 42.01 -17.91 3.07
N LEU A 69 41.48 -16.79 3.58
CA LEU A 69 42.15 -16.00 4.62
C LEU A 69 42.05 -16.67 6.00
N GLU A 70 41.00 -17.45 6.24
CA GLU A 70 40.83 -18.21 7.49
C GLU A 70 41.75 -19.45 7.54
N GLU A 71 41.99 -20.14 6.43
CA GLU A 71 42.93 -21.27 6.37
C GLU A 71 44.40 -20.85 6.61
N GLU A 72 44.81 -19.66 6.13
CA GLU A 72 46.17 -19.13 6.38
C GLU A 72 46.40 -18.68 7.83
N ILE A 73 45.34 -18.36 8.58
CA ILE A 73 45.42 -17.94 9.99
C ILE A 73 45.45 -19.16 10.95
N GLU A 74 44.85 -20.28 10.56
CA GLU A 74 44.82 -21.50 11.38
C GLU A 74 46.15 -22.27 11.41
N GLU A 75 47.03 -22.12 10.41
CA GLU A 75 48.36 -22.79 10.41
C GLU A 75 49.39 -22.10 11.32
N GLU A 76 49.22 -20.81 11.68
CA GLU A 76 50.18 -20.08 12.53
C GLU A 76 49.88 -20.15 14.05
N ALA A 77 48.76 -20.77 14.47
CA ALA A 77 48.29 -20.72 15.85
C ALA A 77 48.42 -22.03 16.65
N GLU A 78 49.35 -22.92 16.30
CA GLU A 78 49.69 -24.06 17.17
C GLU A 78 50.69 -23.67 18.27
N GLY A 79 50.15 -23.20 19.41
CA GLY A 79 50.93 -23.08 20.63
C GLY A 79 50.23 -22.36 21.78
N VAL A 80 49.83 -23.14 22.79
CA VAL A 80 49.38 -22.76 24.15
C VAL A 80 47.86 -22.71 24.38
N GLN A 81 47.39 -23.68 25.17
CA GLN A 81 46.02 -23.85 25.68
C GLN A 81 45.64 -22.78 26.72
N VAL A 82 44.35 -22.44 26.85
CA VAL A 82 43.39 -22.98 27.86
C VAL A 82 42.08 -22.16 27.85
N ASP A 83 40.95 -22.89 27.75
CA ASP A 83 39.57 -22.58 28.16
C ASP A 83 39.08 -21.12 28.20
N LEU A 84 38.44 -20.67 27.12
CA LEU A 84 37.33 -19.69 27.17
C LEU A 84 36.44 -19.64 25.89
N GLU A 85 36.68 -20.46 24.86
CA GLU A 85 36.04 -20.26 23.55
C GLU A 85 34.87 -21.20 23.20
N LYS A 86 34.49 -22.14 24.07
CA LYS A 86 33.29 -22.98 23.79
C LYS A 86 31.95 -22.28 24.05
N LYS A 87 31.96 -21.05 24.60
CA LYS A 87 30.75 -20.22 24.79
C LYS A 87 30.57 -19.10 23.76
N HIS A 88 31.59 -18.79 22.96
CA HIS A 88 31.47 -17.77 21.88
C HIS A 88 31.20 -18.38 20.50
N LYS A 89 31.59 -19.65 20.25
CA LYS A 89 31.29 -20.32 18.96
C LYS A 89 29.83 -20.76 18.78
N SER A 90 28.97 -20.70 19.81
CA SER A 90 27.52 -20.99 19.67
C SER A 90 26.63 -19.73 19.61
N VAL A 91 27.22 -18.54 19.69
CA VAL A 91 26.48 -17.25 19.68
C VAL A 91 26.70 -16.48 18.38
N ALA A 92 27.74 -16.79 17.61
CA ALA A 92 28.09 -16.08 16.37
C ALA A 92 27.46 -16.66 15.07
N THR A 93 26.61 -17.68 15.17
CA THR A 93 25.83 -18.23 14.03
C THR A 93 24.32 -18.25 14.32
N ARG A 94 23.82 -17.23 15.00
CA ARG A 94 22.50 -16.72 14.63
C ARG A 94 22.74 -15.75 13.49
N SER A 95 22.77 -16.28 12.25
CA SER A 95 22.41 -15.46 11.12
C SER A 95 21.14 -14.72 11.52
N ARG A 96 21.19 -13.38 11.50
CA ARG A 96 20.01 -12.56 11.69
C ARG A 96 19.13 -12.89 10.49
N GLN A 97 18.28 -13.90 10.65
CA GLN A 97 17.40 -14.39 9.60
C GLN A 97 16.54 -13.17 9.24
N GLU A 98 16.84 -12.55 8.09
CA GLU A 98 16.12 -11.35 7.66
C GLU A 98 14.63 -11.67 7.69
N GLU A 99 13.87 -10.82 8.38
CA GLU A 99 12.43 -10.99 8.46
C GLU A 99 11.83 -10.63 7.11
N VAL A 100 11.66 -11.65 6.26
CA VAL A 100 11.08 -11.48 4.94
C VAL A 100 9.58 -11.28 5.10
N ILE A 101 9.17 -10.01 5.03
CA ILE A 101 7.77 -9.61 5.06
C ILE A 101 7.29 -9.44 3.62
N ARG A 102 6.13 -10.02 3.30
CA ARG A 102 5.49 -9.87 1.98
C ARG A 102 4.01 -9.52 2.14
N THR A 103 3.51 -8.74 1.19
CA THR A 103 2.11 -8.33 1.10
C THR A 103 1.32 -9.24 0.16
N VAL A 104 0.13 -9.65 0.62
CA VAL A 104 -0.82 -10.45 -0.15
C VAL A 104 -2.22 -9.82 -0.14
N ILE A 105 -2.99 -10.11 -1.17
CA ILE A 105 -4.40 -9.73 -1.31
C ILE A 105 -5.27 -10.95 -1.55
N SER A 106 -6.47 -10.92 -0.97
CA SER A 106 -7.53 -11.87 -1.25
C SER A 106 -8.76 -11.14 -1.76
N PHE A 107 -9.47 -11.74 -2.72
CA PHE A 107 -10.72 -11.21 -3.29
C PHE A 107 -11.95 -12.07 -2.91
N ASP A 108 -11.76 -13.11 -2.10
CA ASP A 108 -12.76 -14.13 -1.78
C ASP A 108 -12.90 -14.38 -0.28
N LYS A 109 -12.79 -13.30 0.52
CA LYS A 109 -12.85 -13.34 1.99
C LYS A 109 -11.73 -14.13 2.67
N GLY A 110 -10.55 -14.16 2.07
CA GLY A 110 -9.37 -14.85 2.58
C GLY A 110 -9.33 -16.33 2.22
N GLY A 111 -10.16 -16.79 1.27
CA GLY A 111 -10.12 -18.17 0.79
C GLY A 111 -8.83 -18.46 0.05
N VAL A 112 -8.46 -17.57 -0.87
CA VAL A 112 -7.20 -17.62 -1.62
C VAL A 112 -6.50 -16.27 -1.51
N TRP A 113 -5.18 -16.33 -1.32
CA TRP A 113 -4.29 -15.18 -1.26
C TRP A 113 -3.35 -15.17 -2.46
N SER A 114 -3.02 -13.97 -2.95
CA SER A 114 -2.10 -13.75 -4.06
C SER A 114 -1.21 -12.55 -3.78
N TYR A 115 0.03 -12.56 -4.28
CA TYR A 115 0.91 -11.40 -4.18
C TYR A 115 0.41 -10.25 -5.06
N LEU A 116 0.72 -9.00 -4.66
CA LEU A 116 0.38 -7.82 -5.44
C LEU A 116 1.23 -7.75 -6.70
N LYS A 117 0.59 -7.55 -7.85
CA LYS A 117 1.31 -7.35 -9.13
C LYS A 117 2.05 -6.03 -9.08
N ALA A 118 3.36 -6.06 -9.35
CA ALA A 118 4.14 -4.85 -9.48
C ALA A 118 3.71 -4.03 -10.72
N PRO A 119 3.73 -2.68 -10.64
CA PRO A 119 3.58 -1.84 -11.81
C PRO A 119 4.71 -2.08 -12.83
N LYS A 120 4.40 -1.89 -14.11
CA LYS A 120 5.37 -2.10 -15.21
C LYS A 120 6.34 -0.93 -15.38
N VAL A 121 5.91 0.25 -14.99
CA VAL A 121 6.65 1.50 -15.08
C VAL A 121 6.46 2.29 -13.80
N ASP A 122 7.45 3.11 -13.49
CA ASP A 122 7.41 4.02 -12.36
C ASP A 122 6.67 5.32 -12.70
N SER A 123 6.50 6.20 -11.71
CA SER A 123 5.80 7.48 -11.84
C SER A 123 6.46 8.45 -12.84
N ARG A 124 7.72 8.19 -13.22
CA ARG A 124 8.49 8.95 -14.22
C ARG A 124 8.52 8.26 -15.59
N GLY A 125 7.77 7.18 -15.76
CA GLY A 125 7.69 6.39 -17.00
C GLY A 125 8.87 5.45 -17.23
N GLN A 126 9.77 5.27 -16.26
CA GLN A 126 10.88 4.34 -16.37
C GLN A 126 10.41 2.92 -16.11
N LYS A 127 10.92 1.95 -16.89
CA LYS A 127 10.56 0.54 -16.71
C LYS A 127 11.04 0.03 -15.35
N ILE A 128 10.14 -0.66 -14.64
CA ILE A 128 10.49 -1.39 -13.42
C ILE A 128 10.87 -2.82 -13.81
N ASP A 129 12.07 -3.26 -13.44
CA ASP A 129 12.51 -4.64 -13.63
C ASP A 129 12.07 -5.51 -12.45
N CYS A 130 10.96 -6.22 -12.64
CA CYS A 130 10.36 -7.04 -11.59
C CYS A 130 9.89 -8.38 -12.17
N PRO A 131 10.73 -9.43 -12.09
CA PRO A 131 10.39 -10.76 -12.57
C PRO A 131 9.22 -11.37 -11.77
N PRO A 132 8.19 -11.92 -12.44
CA PRO A 132 6.92 -12.30 -11.79
C PRO A 132 7.03 -13.48 -10.81
N ASP A 133 8.15 -14.19 -10.82
CA ASP A 133 8.45 -15.37 -10.00
C ASP A 133 9.13 -15.05 -8.67
N ARG A 134 9.70 -13.85 -8.52
CA ARG A 134 10.50 -13.46 -7.35
C ARG A 134 10.36 -12.00 -6.92
N CYS A 135 9.49 -11.24 -7.59
CA CYS A 135 9.31 -9.82 -7.33
C CYS A 135 7.84 -9.42 -7.44
N TRP A 136 7.39 -8.63 -6.46
CA TRP A 136 6.01 -8.16 -6.30
C TRP A 136 5.98 -6.76 -5.70
N LEU A 137 4.79 -6.18 -5.62
CA LEU A 137 4.57 -4.97 -4.82
C LEU A 137 4.35 -5.35 -3.35
N HIS A 138 4.98 -4.61 -2.45
CA HIS A 138 4.81 -4.73 -1.01
C HIS A 138 4.45 -3.38 -0.41
N LEU A 139 3.51 -3.36 0.53
CA LEU A 139 2.95 -2.15 1.13
C LEU A 139 3.10 -2.19 2.65
N ASN A 140 3.35 -1.04 3.25
CA ASN A 140 3.39 -0.86 4.69
C ASN A 140 1.97 -0.86 5.26
N GLY A 141 1.75 -1.63 6.33
CA GLY A 141 0.50 -1.68 7.07
C GLY A 141 0.54 -0.86 8.36
N ILE A 142 -0.49 -1.08 9.20
CA ILE A 142 -0.72 -0.33 10.44
C ILE A 142 0.42 -0.43 11.46
N THR A 143 1.19 -1.52 11.46
CA THR A 143 2.29 -1.73 12.43
C THR A 143 3.46 -0.77 12.21
N ARG A 144 3.48 -0.08 11.06
CA ARG A 144 4.47 0.94 10.69
C ARG A 144 3.85 2.33 10.53
N PHE A 145 2.68 2.56 11.12
CA PHE A 145 1.94 3.83 11.01
C PHE A 145 2.75 5.06 11.46
N SER A 146 3.69 4.91 12.40
CA SER A 146 4.58 6.00 12.82
C SER A 146 5.57 6.43 11.75
N ASP A 147 5.81 5.59 10.75
CA ASP A 147 6.81 5.81 9.72
C ASP A 147 6.23 6.06 8.34
N PHE A 148 5.10 5.44 8.02
CA PHE A 148 4.44 5.51 6.73
C PHE A 148 2.93 5.57 6.88
N ALA A 149 2.29 6.31 5.99
CA ALA A 149 0.87 6.17 5.75
C ALA A 149 0.55 4.69 5.40
N PRO A 150 -0.32 4.01 6.18
CA PRO A 150 -0.69 2.64 5.92
C PRO A 150 -1.55 2.61 4.67
N PHE A 151 -1.57 1.48 3.96
CA PHE A 151 -2.49 1.39 2.84
C PHE A 151 -3.93 1.67 3.27
N TYR A 152 -4.66 2.40 2.43
CA TYR A 152 -5.86 3.11 2.80
C TYR A 152 -6.92 3.00 1.72
N SER A 153 -8.16 2.84 2.14
CA SER A 153 -9.34 2.86 1.29
C SER A 153 -10.51 3.40 2.11
N VAL A 154 -11.46 4.06 1.44
CA VAL A 154 -12.68 4.57 2.07
C VAL A 154 -13.90 3.98 1.38
N GLU A 155 -14.99 3.78 2.11
CA GLU A 155 -16.19 3.09 1.63
C GLU A 155 -16.76 3.70 0.33
N ASN A 156 -16.73 5.04 0.22
CA ASN A 156 -17.29 5.77 -0.91
C ASN A 156 -16.36 5.86 -2.14
N ALA A 157 -15.07 5.55 -1.98
CA ALA A 157 -14.06 5.55 -3.06
C ALA A 157 -13.94 4.13 -3.66
N VAL A 158 -14.94 3.77 -4.48
CA VAL A 158 -15.07 2.40 -5.00
C VAL A 158 -13.90 1.99 -5.88
N GLY A 159 -13.16 0.99 -5.40
CA GLY A 159 -12.00 0.40 -6.09
C GLY A 159 -10.69 1.17 -5.92
N ILE A 160 -10.71 2.32 -5.24
CA ILE A 160 -9.52 3.14 -4.99
C ILE A 160 -8.80 2.62 -3.73
N ILE A 161 -7.51 2.31 -3.89
CA ILE A 161 -6.63 1.92 -2.78
C ILE A 161 -5.32 2.68 -2.93
N MET A 162 -4.89 3.37 -1.87
CA MET A 162 -3.59 4.02 -1.80
C MET A 162 -2.68 3.22 -0.86
N GLY A 163 -1.37 3.26 -1.08
CA GLY A 163 -0.42 2.56 -0.22
C GLY A 163 1.01 3.04 -0.40
N THR A 164 1.79 2.99 0.67
CA THR A 164 3.22 3.32 0.64
C THR A 164 4.06 2.06 0.82
N GLY A 165 5.06 1.84 -0.02
CA GLY A 165 5.90 0.65 0.07
C GLY A 165 6.92 0.53 -1.06
N ASN A 166 7.29 -0.67 -1.47
CA ASN A 166 8.34 -0.88 -2.47
C ASN A 166 8.00 -2.05 -3.41
N VAL A 167 8.62 -2.03 -4.58
CA VAL A 167 8.65 -3.20 -5.49
C VAL A 167 9.94 -3.97 -5.22
N GLY A 168 9.83 -5.28 -5.05
CA GLY A 168 10.99 -6.14 -4.77
C GLY A 168 10.59 -7.55 -4.35
N SER A 169 11.55 -8.28 -3.77
CA SER A 169 11.32 -9.63 -3.25
C SER A 169 10.71 -9.66 -1.85
N TYR A 170 10.75 -8.53 -1.11
CA TYR A 170 10.16 -8.32 0.21
C TYR A 170 10.01 -6.83 0.54
N LEU A 171 9.22 -6.55 1.59
CA LEU A 171 8.98 -5.20 2.11
C LEU A 171 10.26 -4.64 2.76
N ARG A 172 10.64 -3.42 2.36
CA ARG A 172 11.87 -2.76 2.84
C ARG A 172 11.59 -1.86 4.06
N PRO A 173 12.47 -1.90 5.09
CA PRO A 173 12.32 -1.03 6.25
C PRO A 173 12.69 0.44 5.97
N GLU A 174 13.50 0.73 4.96
CA GLU A 174 14.03 2.06 4.69
C GLU A 174 12.99 3.03 4.09
N LYS A 175 12.97 4.29 4.55
CA LYS A 175 12.01 5.32 4.08
C LYS A 175 12.28 5.80 2.67
N ASP A 176 13.54 5.90 2.29
CA ASP A 176 14.00 6.34 0.97
C ASP A 176 13.82 5.27 -0.11
N GLU A 177 13.56 4.02 0.27
CA GLU A 177 13.17 2.94 -0.65
C GLU A 177 11.65 2.86 -0.87
N ALA A 178 10.87 3.64 -0.13
CA ALA A 178 9.41 3.64 -0.23
C ALA A 178 8.91 4.64 -1.28
N ASN A 179 7.93 4.21 -2.08
CA ASN A 179 7.16 5.02 -3.02
C ASN A 179 5.66 4.91 -2.69
N THR A 180 4.88 5.83 -3.22
CA THR A 180 3.41 5.81 -3.10
C THR A 180 2.79 5.15 -4.34
N TYR A 181 1.86 4.23 -4.11
CA TYR A 181 1.17 3.45 -5.13
C TYR A 181 -0.34 3.65 -5.03
N LEU A 182 -1.00 3.50 -6.18
CA LEU A 182 -2.45 3.61 -6.32
C LEU A 182 -2.98 2.42 -7.11
N SER A 183 -4.09 1.86 -6.65
CA SER A 183 -4.95 0.97 -7.43
C SER A 183 -6.31 1.64 -7.63
N ARG A 184 -6.88 1.48 -8.84
CA ARG A 184 -8.24 1.93 -9.17
C ARG A 184 -9.23 0.79 -9.42
N ASP A 185 -8.77 -0.45 -9.29
CA ASP A 185 -9.53 -1.66 -9.62
C ASP A 185 -9.61 -2.64 -8.44
N GLY A 186 -9.47 -2.13 -7.22
CA GLY A 186 -9.58 -2.94 -6.01
C GLY A 186 -8.35 -3.77 -5.68
N GLY A 187 -7.18 -3.39 -6.19
CA GLY A 187 -5.90 -4.05 -5.90
C GLY A 187 -5.48 -5.10 -6.93
N VAL A 188 -6.20 -5.22 -8.05
CA VAL A 188 -5.87 -6.15 -9.15
C VAL A 188 -4.67 -5.65 -9.93
N SER A 189 -4.61 -4.34 -10.18
CA SER A 189 -3.46 -3.66 -10.78
C SER A 189 -3.10 -2.40 -9.98
N TRP A 190 -1.83 -2.03 -10.08
CA TRP A 190 -1.24 -0.91 -9.35
C TRP A 190 -0.43 -0.04 -10.30
N ILE A 191 -0.40 1.25 -10.01
CA ILE A 191 0.52 2.22 -10.60
C ILE A 191 1.38 2.82 -9.49
N GLU A 192 2.63 3.19 -9.80
CA GLU A 192 3.40 4.06 -8.91
C GLU A 192 2.87 5.49 -9.11
N ALA A 193 2.22 6.04 -8.08
CA ALA A 193 1.62 7.36 -8.09
C ALA A 193 2.69 8.46 -7.97
N HIS A 194 3.67 8.26 -7.08
CA HIS A 194 4.73 9.23 -6.85
C HIS A 194 5.97 8.56 -6.24
N LYS A 195 7.16 9.14 -6.50
CA LYS A 195 8.41 8.73 -5.83
C LYS A 195 8.46 9.25 -4.40
N GLY A 196 8.92 8.43 -3.47
CA GLY A 196 8.92 8.76 -2.04
C GLY A 196 7.61 8.42 -1.36
N ALA A 197 7.63 8.40 -0.03
CA ALA A 197 6.46 8.22 0.80
C ALA A 197 5.70 9.54 0.99
N PHE A 198 4.38 9.45 0.91
CA PHE A 198 3.45 10.57 1.09
C PHE A 198 2.35 10.16 2.06
N ILE A 199 1.84 11.14 2.81
CA ILE A 199 0.52 11.06 3.43
C ILE A 199 -0.53 11.43 2.38
N TYR A 200 -1.70 10.79 2.44
CA TYR A 200 -2.73 10.95 1.43
C TYR A 200 -4.13 10.89 2.01
N GLU A 201 -5.06 11.59 1.35
CA GLU A 201 -6.48 11.56 1.65
C GLU A 201 -7.32 11.62 0.36
N MET A 202 -8.56 11.13 0.43
CA MET A 202 -9.49 11.06 -0.69
C MET A 202 -10.71 11.96 -0.43
N GLY A 203 -11.17 12.64 -1.48
CA GLY A 203 -12.43 13.39 -1.49
C GLY A 203 -13.24 13.09 -2.74
N ASP A 204 -14.39 13.74 -2.87
CA ASP A 204 -15.34 13.57 -3.97
C ASP A 204 -15.61 12.09 -4.32
N HIS A 205 -15.79 11.24 -3.31
CA HIS A 205 -16.07 9.81 -3.47
C HIS A 205 -14.95 9.06 -4.21
N GLY A 206 -13.69 9.45 -3.94
CA GLY A 206 -12.48 8.94 -4.60
C GLY A 206 -12.14 9.65 -5.91
N GLY A 207 -12.93 10.65 -6.31
CA GLY A 207 -12.69 11.45 -7.51
C GLY A 207 -11.52 12.42 -7.38
N LEU A 208 -11.17 12.78 -6.14
CA LEU A 208 -10.07 13.69 -5.81
C LEU A 208 -9.11 13.01 -4.82
N LEU A 209 -7.84 12.94 -5.19
CA LEU A 209 -6.75 12.42 -4.35
C LEU A 209 -5.84 13.57 -3.99
N VAL A 210 -5.51 13.73 -2.71
CA VAL A 210 -4.64 14.80 -2.21
C VAL A 210 -3.52 14.16 -1.40
N MET A 211 -2.29 14.58 -1.64
CA MET A 211 -1.09 14.04 -1.01
C MET A 211 -0.12 15.14 -0.61
N ALA A 212 0.69 14.88 0.41
CA ALA A 212 1.85 15.70 0.74
C ALA A 212 2.99 14.83 1.27
N ASP A 213 4.21 15.32 1.11
CA ASP A 213 5.39 14.65 1.65
C ASP A 213 5.41 14.80 3.17
N ASP A 214 5.30 13.68 3.89
CA ASP A 214 5.33 13.59 5.35
C ASP A 214 6.68 13.09 5.88
N THR A 215 7.66 12.89 4.99
CA THR A 215 9.01 12.41 5.36
C THR A 215 10.02 13.54 5.54
N LYS A 216 9.81 14.66 4.83
CA LYS A 216 10.68 15.83 4.86
C LYS A 216 9.86 17.10 4.84
N LYS A 217 10.52 18.22 5.14
CA LYS A 217 9.92 19.54 5.02
C LYS A 217 9.46 19.79 3.57
N THR A 218 8.24 20.25 3.41
CA THR A 218 7.65 20.58 2.12
C THR A 218 6.81 21.85 2.22
N ASN A 219 6.63 22.54 1.11
CA ASN A 219 5.64 23.59 0.94
C ASN A 219 4.66 23.27 -0.19
N GLN A 220 4.62 22.01 -0.63
CA GLN A 220 3.84 21.55 -1.77
C GLN A 220 2.84 20.48 -1.35
N VAL A 221 1.66 20.55 -1.97
CA VAL A 221 0.64 19.51 -2.00
C VAL A 221 0.56 19.00 -3.43
N VAL A 222 0.45 17.70 -3.60
CA VAL A 222 0.28 17.05 -4.90
C VAL A 222 -1.13 16.47 -4.94
N PHE A 223 -1.84 16.64 -6.04
CA PHE A 223 -3.22 16.14 -6.14
C PHE A 223 -3.56 15.63 -7.53
N SER A 224 -4.58 14.79 -7.58
CA SER A 224 -5.11 14.20 -8.81
C SER A 224 -6.63 14.22 -8.75
N TRP A 225 -7.27 14.77 -9.78
CA TRP A 225 -8.71 14.70 -9.97
C TRP A 225 -9.13 13.63 -10.99
N ASN A 226 -8.23 12.72 -11.40
CA ASN A 226 -8.51 11.67 -12.38
C ASN A 226 -7.91 10.31 -11.97
N GLU A 227 -8.09 9.95 -10.69
CA GLU A 227 -7.70 8.64 -10.14
C GLU A 227 -6.24 8.27 -10.48
N GLY A 228 -5.33 9.25 -10.38
CA GLY A 228 -3.89 9.11 -10.56
C GLY A 228 -3.41 8.99 -12.01
N GLN A 229 -4.25 9.31 -13.00
CA GLN A 229 -3.81 9.38 -14.40
C GLN A 229 -2.87 10.57 -14.64
N SER A 230 -3.12 11.71 -13.99
CA SER A 230 -2.25 12.88 -13.99
C SER A 230 -2.22 13.53 -12.61
N TRP A 231 -1.07 14.11 -12.26
CA TRP A 231 -0.84 14.75 -10.97
C TRP A 231 -0.47 16.22 -11.16
N TYR A 232 -0.87 17.04 -10.18
CA TYR A 232 -0.70 18.48 -10.19
C TYR A 232 -0.11 18.94 -8.86
N ASP A 233 0.82 19.89 -8.94
CA ASP A 233 1.47 20.47 -7.76
C ASP A 233 0.79 21.78 -7.38
N PHE A 234 0.62 21.99 -6.07
CA PHE A 234 0.09 23.22 -5.47
C PHE A 234 1.02 23.70 -4.37
N GLU A 235 1.45 24.96 -4.43
CA GLU A 235 2.29 25.56 -3.39
C GLU A 235 1.46 26.17 -2.26
N LEU A 236 1.70 25.72 -1.03
CA LEU A 236 1.07 26.23 0.20
C LEU A 236 1.58 27.61 0.61
N GLY A 237 2.71 28.04 0.05
CA GLY A 237 3.37 29.32 0.34
C GLY A 237 4.90 29.20 0.41
N ALA A 238 5.57 30.27 0.83
CA ALA A 238 7.03 30.34 0.82
C ALA A 238 7.72 29.55 1.95
N ALA A 239 7.06 29.37 3.09
CA ALA A 239 7.65 28.73 4.28
C ALA A 239 7.29 27.24 4.33
N PRO A 240 8.27 26.32 4.21
CA PRO A 240 8.01 24.89 4.30
C PRO A 240 7.66 24.47 5.73
N LEU A 241 6.95 23.36 5.86
CA LEU A 241 6.57 22.73 7.12
C LEU A 241 6.83 21.22 7.08
N PHE A 242 6.91 20.60 8.25
CA PHE A 242 6.72 19.16 8.40
C PHE A 242 5.22 18.90 8.45
N VAL A 243 4.72 18.11 7.50
CA VAL A 243 3.30 17.73 7.44
C VAL A 243 3.06 16.62 8.46
N ASP A 244 2.07 16.81 9.34
CA ASP A 244 1.66 15.79 10.29
C ASP A 244 0.52 14.93 9.71
N ASN A 245 -0.48 15.56 9.05
CA ASN A 245 -1.58 14.82 8.42
C ASN A 245 -2.39 15.68 7.42
N ILE A 246 -3.19 15.00 6.59
CA ILE A 246 -4.26 15.58 5.77
C ILE A 246 -5.56 14.90 6.20
N VAL A 247 -6.59 15.67 6.50
CA VAL A 247 -7.89 15.13 6.95
C VAL A 247 -9.06 15.76 6.20
N ILE A 248 -10.12 14.98 6.07
CA ILE A 248 -11.41 15.37 5.47
C ILE A 248 -12.55 14.93 6.38
N GLU A 249 -13.78 15.35 6.06
CA GLU A 249 -14.98 14.80 6.69
C GLU A 249 -15.11 13.27 6.46
N PRO A 250 -15.69 12.51 7.41
CA PRO A 250 -15.60 11.05 7.43
C PRO A 250 -16.10 10.28 6.20
N ASN A 251 -17.00 10.86 5.40
CA ASN A 251 -17.57 10.19 4.24
C ASN A 251 -16.75 10.38 2.95
N ALA A 252 -15.66 11.17 2.98
CA ALA A 252 -14.85 11.49 1.79
C ALA A 252 -15.69 12.03 0.61
N SER A 253 -16.78 12.74 0.90
CA SER A 253 -17.72 13.32 -0.07
C SER A 253 -17.39 14.78 -0.40
N SER A 254 -16.69 15.47 0.51
CA SER A 254 -16.27 16.87 0.31
C SER A 254 -15.09 16.98 -0.66
N VAL A 255 -14.80 18.22 -1.07
CA VAL A 255 -13.58 18.64 -1.77
C VAL A 255 -12.78 19.65 -0.93
N GLU A 256 -13.08 19.73 0.36
CA GLU A 256 -12.39 20.57 1.34
C GLU A 256 -11.58 19.70 2.28
N PHE A 257 -10.31 20.05 2.49
CA PHE A 257 -9.38 19.31 3.32
C PHE A 257 -8.74 20.24 4.34
N LEU A 258 -8.33 19.66 5.47
CA LEU A 258 -7.46 20.32 6.44
C LEU A 258 -6.10 19.63 6.40
N LEU A 259 -5.06 20.39 6.05
CA LEU A 259 -3.67 19.96 6.17
C LEU A 259 -3.08 20.65 7.38
N TYR A 260 -2.43 19.90 8.27
CA TYR A 260 -1.76 20.48 9.42
C TYR A 260 -0.38 19.88 9.66
N GLY A 261 0.44 20.64 10.37
CA GLY A 261 1.80 20.26 10.70
C GLY A 261 2.51 21.34 11.52
N LYS A 262 3.85 21.33 11.49
CA LYS A 262 4.67 22.27 12.26
C LYS A 262 5.80 22.84 11.43
N ARG A 263 6.13 24.10 11.69
CA ARG A 263 7.36 24.74 11.20
C ARG A 263 8.43 24.66 12.26
N GLU A 264 9.67 24.46 11.84
CA GLU A 264 10.82 24.26 12.74
C GLU A 264 11.03 25.42 13.73
N GLN A 265 10.65 26.63 13.33
CA GLN A 265 10.84 27.87 14.10
C GLN A 265 9.62 28.24 14.96
N ASP A 266 8.49 27.56 14.77
CA ASP A 266 7.21 27.94 15.38
C ASP A 266 6.90 27.00 16.55
N SER A 267 6.52 27.57 17.69
CA SER A 267 6.01 26.80 18.84
C SER A 267 4.57 26.32 18.64
N ALA A 268 3.84 26.95 17.72
CA ALA A 268 2.47 26.61 17.35
C ALA A 268 2.40 25.75 16.08
N GLY A 269 1.38 24.91 15.98
CA GLY A 269 1.08 24.20 14.74
C GLY A 269 0.51 25.14 13.66
N VAL A 270 0.67 24.74 12.41
CA VAL A 270 0.10 25.43 11.23
C VAL A 270 -1.04 24.57 10.68
N LEU A 271 -2.13 25.24 10.30
CA LEU A 271 -3.31 24.62 9.69
C LEU A 271 -3.61 25.33 8.36
N PHE A 272 -3.77 24.56 7.30
CA PHE A 272 -4.22 25.01 6.00
C PHE A 272 -5.60 24.43 5.71
N HIS A 273 -6.51 25.30 5.27
CA HIS A 273 -7.77 24.89 4.67
C HIS A 273 -7.60 24.85 3.15
N LEU A 274 -7.69 23.66 2.57
CA LEU A 274 -7.56 23.42 1.14
C LEU A 274 -8.97 23.30 0.55
N ASP A 275 -9.39 24.32 -0.22
CA ASP A 275 -10.70 24.35 -0.87
C ASP A 275 -10.56 24.16 -2.38
N PHE A 276 -10.84 22.95 -2.87
CA PHE A 276 -10.76 22.64 -4.29
C PHE A 276 -11.97 23.14 -5.10
N ASN A 277 -13.02 23.67 -4.46
CA ASN A 277 -14.11 24.35 -5.20
C ASN A 277 -13.59 25.59 -5.93
N ALA A 278 -12.52 26.22 -5.43
CA ALA A 278 -11.89 27.38 -6.04
C ALA A 278 -11.33 27.10 -7.45
N LEU A 279 -11.10 25.82 -7.80
CA LEU A 279 -10.68 25.42 -9.15
C LEU A 279 -11.84 25.44 -10.17
N ASN A 280 -13.08 25.65 -9.71
CA ASN A 280 -14.28 25.80 -10.53
C ASN A 280 -14.49 24.68 -11.57
N GLN A 281 -14.19 23.44 -11.16
CA GLN A 281 -14.45 22.26 -11.99
C GLN A 281 -15.95 22.04 -12.16
N GLN A 282 -16.33 21.52 -13.33
CA GLN A 282 -17.74 21.28 -13.66
C GLN A 282 -18.29 20.10 -12.84
N GLN A 283 -19.61 20.07 -12.65
CA GLN A 283 -20.29 18.88 -12.12
C GLN A 283 -20.42 17.81 -13.21
N CYS A 284 -20.17 16.56 -12.84
CA CYS A 284 -20.29 15.41 -13.73
C CYS A 284 -21.74 15.20 -14.20
N LYS A 285 -21.91 14.75 -15.45
CA LYS A 285 -23.20 14.58 -16.11
C LYS A 285 -23.40 13.17 -16.63
N GLY A 286 -24.67 12.80 -16.84
CA GLY A 286 -25.02 11.56 -17.53
C GLY A 286 -24.92 10.29 -16.68
N ILE A 287 -25.08 10.38 -15.36
CA ILE A 287 -25.01 9.24 -14.43
C ILE A 287 -25.91 8.05 -14.83
N TRP A 288 -27.12 8.33 -15.33
CA TRP A 288 -28.08 7.30 -15.78
C TRP A 288 -27.83 6.78 -17.19
N ALA A 289 -26.85 7.35 -17.89
CA ALA A 289 -26.42 6.97 -19.23
C ALA A 289 -24.93 6.60 -19.22
N ALA A 290 -24.47 5.93 -18.16
CA ALA A 290 -23.10 5.43 -18.04
C ALA A 290 -22.67 4.66 -19.31
N ASP A 291 -21.38 4.73 -19.62
CA ASP A 291 -20.74 4.20 -20.83
C ASP A 291 -21.11 4.90 -22.14
N SER A 292 -22.09 5.81 -22.16
CA SER A 292 -22.36 6.64 -23.34
C SER A 292 -21.25 7.68 -23.55
N VAL A 293 -21.09 8.15 -24.80
CA VAL A 293 -20.12 9.20 -25.16
C VAL A 293 -20.44 10.56 -24.52
N SER A 294 -21.70 10.80 -24.16
CA SER A 294 -22.17 12.04 -23.52
C SER A 294 -22.18 11.97 -22.00
N SER A 295 -21.75 10.86 -21.40
CA SER A 295 -21.71 10.65 -19.96
C SER A 295 -20.30 10.72 -19.42
N ASP A 296 -20.16 11.31 -18.24
CA ASP A 296 -18.93 11.33 -17.46
C ASP A 296 -18.73 10.06 -16.63
N TYR A 297 -19.64 9.10 -16.74
CA TYR A 297 -19.67 7.89 -15.91
C TYR A 297 -19.46 6.61 -16.75
N GLU A 298 -18.75 5.65 -16.16
CA GLU A 298 -18.56 4.28 -16.64
C GLU A 298 -19.19 3.27 -15.68
N THR A 299 -19.58 2.11 -16.23
CA THR A 299 -19.90 0.95 -15.41
C THR A 299 -18.63 0.16 -15.08
N TRP A 300 -18.52 -0.25 -13.83
CA TRP A 300 -17.39 -1.04 -13.35
C TRP A 300 -17.84 -2.11 -12.38
N SER A 301 -17.22 -3.29 -12.46
CA SER A 301 -17.47 -4.41 -11.58
C SER A 301 -16.15 -4.90 -10.97
N PRO A 302 -16.10 -5.21 -9.67
CA PRO A 302 -14.94 -5.84 -9.06
C PRO A 302 -14.60 -7.15 -9.77
N SER A 303 -13.31 -7.46 -9.82
CA SER A 303 -12.81 -8.73 -10.35
C SER A 303 -11.68 -9.22 -9.47
N ASP A 304 -11.36 -10.51 -9.57
CA ASP A 304 -10.22 -11.13 -8.90
C ASP A 304 -8.97 -11.19 -9.80
N GLY A 305 -9.01 -10.55 -10.98
CA GLY A 305 -7.92 -10.52 -11.93
C GLY A 305 -7.62 -11.84 -12.66
N ARG A 306 -8.45 -12.89 -12.50
CA ARG A 306 -8.29 -14.17 -13.23
C ARG A 306 -8.82 -14.04 -14.67
N ALA A 307 -8.02 -14.48 -15.64
CA ALA A 307 -8.39 -14.41 -17.06
C ALA A 307 -9.62 -15.28 -17.36
N GLY A 308 -10.65 -14.68 -17.97
CA GLY A 308 -11.91 -15.36 -18.27
C GLY A 308 -12.83 -15.57 -17.05
N GLY A 309 -12.51 -15.00 -15.89
CA GLY A 309 -13.35 -15.07 -14.71
C GLY A 309 -14.71 -14.42 -14.93
N GLU A 310 -15.77 -15.15 -14.59
CA GLU A 310 -17.10 -14.56 -14.41
C GLU A 310 -16.99 -13.41 -13.38
N ARG A 311 -17.69 -12.29 -13.60
CA ARG A 311 -17.70 -11.11 -12.69
C ARG A 311 -18.43 -11.36 -11.36
N CYS A 312 -18.50 -12.63 -10.96
CA CYS A 312 -19.16 -13.11 -9.76
C CYS A 312 -18.13 -13.21 -8.63
N ILE A 313 -18.11 -12.20 -7.76
CA ILE A 313 -17.31 -12.21 -6.53
C ILE A 313 -18.25 -12.59 -5.39
N LEU A 314 -17.91 -13.63 -4.63
CA LEU A 314 -18.72 -14.15 -3.51
C LEU A 314 -20.18 -14.50 -3.90
N GLY A 315 -20.38 -15.01 -5.12
CA GLY A 315 -21.70 -15.41 -5.61
C GLY A 315 -22.63 -14.26 -5.96
N LYS A 316 -22.11 -13.03 -6.11
CA LYS A 316 -22.86 -11.85 -6.57
C LYS A 316 -22.14 -11.19 -7.73
N HIS A 317 -22.89 -10.64 -8.66
CA HIS A 317 -22.35 -9.73 -9.67
C HIS A 317 -22.80 -8.31 -9.34
N ILE A 318 -21.86 -7.51 -8.83
CA ILE A 318 -22.10 -6.10 -8.48
C ILE A 318 -21.52 -5.20 -9.57
N THR A 319 -22.33 -4.27 -10.07
CA THR A 319 -21.93 -3.24 -11.01
C THR A 319 -22.14 -1.88 -10.38
N TYR A 320 -21.09 -1.08 -10.34
CA TYR A 320 -21.08 0.30 -9.87
C TYR A 320 -21.07 1.26 -11.06
N THR A 321 -21.74 2.38 -10.91
CA THR A 321 -21.56 3.54 -11.79
C THR A 321 -20.51 4.44 -11.15
N ARG A 322 -19.40 4.70 -11.82
CA ARG A 322 -18.32 5.56 -11.32
C ARG A 322 -17.86 6.54 -12.38
N ARG A 323 -17.27 7.66 -11.96
CA ARG A 323 -16.74 8.66 -12.90
C ARG A 323 -15.67 8.00 -13.77
N LYS A 324 -15.69 8.30 -15.07
CA LYS A 324 -14.62 7.90 -15.98
C LYS A 324 -13.32 8.53 -15.52
N GLN A 325 -12.23 7.78 -15.68
CA GLN A 325 -10.91 8.31 -15.39
C GLN A 325 -10.59 9.54 -16.25
N THR A 326 -11.07 9.58 -17.50
CA THR A 326 -10.85 10.70 -18.43
C THR A 326 -11.81 11.88 -18.27
N SER A 327 -12.75 11.83 -17.33
CA SER A 327 -13.69 12.92 -17.06
C SER A 327 -13.19 13.81 -15.92
N GLU A 328 -12.90 15.06 -16.23
CA GLU A 328 -12.45 16.07 -15.27
C GLU A 328 -13.65 16.88 -14.74
N CYS A 329 -14.32 16.32 -13.74
CA CYS A 329 -15.49 16.90 -13.11
C CYS A 329 -15.65 16.37 -11.68
N PHE A 330 -16.44 17.07 -10.85
CA PHE A 330 -16.81 16.60 -9.51
C PHE A 330 -18.14 15.82 -9.53
N ASN A 331 -18.19 14.72 -8.79
CA ASN A 331 -19.45 14.02 -8.53
C ASN A 331 -20.41 14.91 -7.72
N GLY A 332 -19.86 15.63 -6.74
CA GLY A 332 -20.59 16.50 -5.84
C GLY A 332 -20.90 15.83 -4.51
N ARG A 333 -21.07 16.64 -3.47
CA ARG A 333 -21.16 16.20 -2.07
C ARG A 333 -22.30 15.22 -1.80
N ASP A 334 -23.45 15.43 -2.43
CA ASP A 334 -24.65 14.60 -2.23
C ASP A 334 -24.75 13.42 -3.22
N PHE A 335 -23.64 13.06 -3.87
CA PHE A 335 -23.62 11.97 -4.84
C PHE A 335 -23.88 10.61 -4.18
N ASP A 336 -25.02 10.01 -4.51
CA ASP A 336 -25.31 8.62 -4.17
C ASP A 336 -24.96 7.72 -5.35
N ARG A 337 -23.97 6.86 -5.18
CA ARG A 337 -23.41 6.03 -6.25
C ARG A 337 -24.38 4.92 -6.65
N PRO A 338 -24.90 4.91 -7.89
CA PRO A 338 -25.75 3.83 -8.36
C PRO A 338 -24.99 2.51 -8.39
N LYS A 339 -25.59 1.49 -7.77
CA LYS A 339 -25.08 0.11 -7.78
C LYS A 339 -26.20 -0.88 -8.08
N VAL A 340 -25.89 -1.89 -8.89
CA VAL A 340 -26.78 -2.99 -9.23
C VAL A 340 -26.12 -4.28 -8.76
N SER A 341 -26.81 -5.06 -7.93
CA SER A 341 -26.38 -6.40 -7.53
C SER A 341 -27.30 -7.42 -8.17
N LYS A 342 -26.73 -8.40 -8.88
CA LYS A 342 -27.43 -9.56 -9.44
C LYS A 342 -26.98 -10.85 -8.77
#